data_AF-A0A142XGL9-F1
#
_entry.id   AF-A0A142XGL9-F1
#
_cell.length_a   1.000
_cell.length_b   1.000
_cell.length_c   1.000
_cell.angle_alpha   90.00
_cell.angle_beta   90.00
_cell.angle_gamma   90.00
#
_symmetry.space_group_name_H-M   'P 1'
#
loop_
_entity.id
_entity.type
_entity.pdbx_description
1 polymer ?
#
loop_
_entity_poly.entity_id
_entity_poly.type
_entity_poly.pdbx_seq_one_letter_code
_entity_poly.pdbx_strand_id
1 'polypeptide(L)'
;MGTASYKLLKVVGGRLRYADVTASSEFGGGCSISVSPTAFAWLKSAYGPDAEWPECDAHRAAAVAGAEFALRHVADRDGIPEARVVIDRIHTAPADTVPDDVAYAAVFAVWQALGVEGSQLPALTGKRTKPGASPDPFRPFAFSPAWRSPTVLALASQMYESRDFGAMPILADALQDAGCDRAYVLDHCRSPGPHVGGCWVVDLVLGKE
;
A
#
# COMPACT_ATOMS: atom_id res chain seq x y z
N MET A 1 21.76 -20.23 1.53
CA MET A 1 20.35 -19.91 1.77
C MET A 1 20.28 -18.85 2.86
N GLY A 2 19.76 -17.67 2.55
CA GLY A 2 19.48 -16.62 3.52
C GLY A 2 17.98 -16.50 3.74
N THR A 3 17.55 -16.18 4.95
CA THR A 3 16.14 -15.95 5.29
C THR A 3 16.04 -14.68 6.11
N ALA A 4 15.12 -13.79 5.75
CA ALA A 4 14.91 -12.53 6.45
C ALA A 4 13.43 -12.17 6.51
N SER A 5 13.07 -11.38 7.53
CA SER A 5 11.72 -10.83 7.68
C SER A 5 11.80 -9.31 7.73
N TYR A 6 10.91 -8.65 7.01
CA TYR A 6 10.75 -7.22 7.08
C TYR A 6 9.34 -6.85 7.52
N LYS A 7 9.27 -6.05 8.58
CA LYS A 7 8.03 -5.50 9.13
C LYS A 7 7.90 -4.03 8.76
N LEU A 8 6.97 -3.73 7.87
CA LEU A 8 6.45 -2.39 7.68
C LEU A 8 5.43 -2.09 8.79
N LEU A 9 5.73 -1.07 9.60
CA LEU A 9 4.81 -0.49 10.57
C LEU A 9 5.06 1.01 10.59
N LYS A 10 4.34 1.75 9.76
CA LYS A 10 4.53 3.20 9.59
C LYS A 10 3.20 3.91 9.42
N VAL A 11 3.16 5.18 9.79
CA VAL A 11 2.04 6.05 9.41
C VAL A 11 2.42 6.79 8.13
N VAL A 12 1.61 6.66 7.08
CA VAL A 12 1.81 7.33 5.78
C VAL A 12 0.50 7.97 5.35
N GLY A 13 0.50 9.29 5.13
CA GLY A 13 -0.71 10.03 4.80
C GLY A 13 -1.82 9.84 5.85
N GLY A 14 -1.45 9.89 7.14
CA GLY A 14 -2.38 9.73 8.27
C GLY A 14 -2.88 8.29 8.53
N ARG A 15 -2.45 7.29 7.74
CA ARG A 15 -2.89 5.90 7.89
C ARG A 15 -1.79 5.01 8.43
N LEU A 16 -2.16 4.13 9.35
CA LEU A 16 -1.29 3.01 9.73
C LEU A 16 -1.14 2.07 8.53
N ARG A 17 0.10 1.73 8.22
CA ARG A 17 0.52 0.83 7.15
C ARG A 17 1.23 -0.33 7.79
N TYR A 18 0.71 -1.52 7.55
CA TYR A 18 1.22 -2.75 8.14
C TYR A 18 1.46 -3.82 7.09
N ALA A 19 2.62 -4.45 7.14
CA ALA A 19 2.87 -5.75 6.51
C ALA A 19 4.11 -6.37 7.15
N ASP A 20 4.09 -7.67 7.40
CA ASP A 20 5.27 -8.41 7.85
C ASP A 20 5.49 -9.60 6.93
N VAL A 21 6.53 -9.50 6.08
CA VAL A 21 6.84 -10.48 5.05
C VAL A 21 8.15 -11.16 5.38
N THR A 22 8.16 -12.49 5.33
CA THR A 22 9.36 -13.32 5.46
C THR A 22 9.70 -13.92 4.11
N ALA A 23 10.96 -13.83 3.69
CA ALA A 23 11.46 -14.39 2.45
C ALA A 23 12.76 -15.16 2.67
N SER A 24 12.94 -16.22 1.88
CA SER A 24 14.17 -16.99 1.78
C SER A 24 14.74 -16.89 0.38
N SER A 25 16.07 -16.90 0.28
CA SER A 25 16.77 -16.84 -0.99
C SER A 25 17.98 -17.77 -1.07
N GLU A 26 18.21 -18.30 -2.25
CA GLU A 26 19.40 -19.08 -2.61
C GLU A 26 19.99 -18.57 -3.92
N PHE A 27 21.32 -18.49 -3.98
CA PHE A 27 22.03 -18.16 -5.21
C PHE A 27 22.20 -19.40 -6.10
N GLY A 28 22.11 -19.21 -7.41
CA GLY A 28 22.28 -20.24 -8.43
C GLY A 28 20.99 -20.98 -8.80
N GLY A 29 21.02 -21.66 -9.95
CA GLY A 29 19.89 -22.47 -10.44
C GLY A 29 18.77 -21.67 -11.13
N GLY A 30 19.11 -20.50 -11.68
CA GLY A 30 18.18 -19.61 -12.40
C GLY A 30 17.31 -18.73 -11.51
N CYS A 31 16.78 -17.64 -12.09
CA CYS A 31 15.86 -16.73 -11.42
C CYS A 31 14.47 -17.35 -11.28
N SER A 32 13.99 -17.51 -10.06
CA SER A 32 12.60 -17.93 -9.80
C SER A 32 12.06 -17.27 -8.55
N ILE A 33 10.78 -16.92 -8.58
CA ILE A 33 10.06 -16.32 -7.45
C ILE A 33 8.81 -17.17 -7.23
N SER A 34 8.57 -17.56 -5.98
CA SER A 34 7.37 -18.30 -5.59
C SER A 34 6.86 -17.83 -4.23
N VAL A 35 5.58 -18.08 -3.96
CA VAL A 35 4.99 -17.85 -2.64
C VAL A 35 4.64 -19.21 -2.05
N SER A 36 5.07 -19.46 -0.81
CA SER A 36 4.76 -20.72 -0.12
C SER A 36 3.24 -20.96 -0.05
N PRO A 37 2.77 -22.20 -0.24
CA PRO A 37 1.36 -22.53 -0.03
C PRO A 37 0.92 -22.20 1.41
N THR A 38 1.85 -22.26 2.38
CA THR A 38 1.60 -21.97 3.80
C THR A 38 1.84 -20.52 4.19
N ALA A 39 2.04 -19.60 3.25
CA ALA A 39 2.35 -18.18 3.55
C ALA A 39 1.31 -17.47 4.45
N PHE A 40 0.06 -17.94 4.43
CA PHE A 40 -1.04 -17.46 5.26
C PHE A 40 -1.52 -18.47 6.32
N ALA A 41 -0.75 -19.52 6.62
CA ALA A 41 -1.14 -20.55 7.59
C ALA A 41 -1.48 -19.97 8.98
N TRP A 42 -0.92 -18.80 9.30
CA TRP A 42 -1.21 -18.04 10.52
C TRP A 42 -2.69 -17.64 10.65
N LEU A 43 -3.44 -17.45 9.55
CA LEU A 43 -4.87 -17.12 9.60
C LEU A 43 -5.65 -18.20 10.32
N LYS A 44 -5.33 -19.47 10.05
CA LYS A 44 -6.00 -20.61 10.67
C LYS A 44 -5.71 -20.70 12.17
N SER A 45 -4.48 -20.39 12.56
CA SER A 45 -4.08 -20.32 13.96
C SER A 45 -4.73 -19.15 14.71
N ALA A 46 -4.94 -18.02 14.04
CA ALA A 46 -5.47 -16.80 14.64
C ALA A 46 -7.01 -16.76 14.70
N TYR A 47 -7.69 -17.24 13.64
CA TYR A 47 -9.13 -17.06 13.43
C TYR A 47 -9.91 -18.37 13.26
N GLY A 48 -9.23 -19.52 13.27
CA GLY A 48 -9.87 -20.85 13.17
C GLY A 48 -9.64 -21.55 11.82
N PRO A 49 -9.89 -22.87 11.72
CA PRO A 49 -9.49 -23.71 10.59
C PRO A 49 -10.06 -23.29 9.22
N ASP A 50 -11.21 -22.62 9.23
CA ASP A 50 -11.93 -22.13 8.04
C ASP A 50 -11.55 -20.69 7.65
N ALA A 51 -10.60 -20.07 8.35
CA ALA A 51 -10.19 -18.71 8.08
C ALA A 51 -9.44 -18.58 6.74
N GLU A 52 -10.05 -17.85 5.81
CA GLU A 52 -9.48 -17.47 4.53
C GLU A 52 -9.96 -16.05 4.19
N TRP A 53 -9.04 -15.20 3.73
CA TRP A 53 -9.36 -13.82 3.36
C TRP A 53 -9.35 -13.65 1.85
N PRO A 54 -10.38 -12.99 1.26
CA PRO A 54 -10.42 -12.71 -0.17
C PRO A 54 -9.18 -11.96 -0.70
N GLU A 55 -8.53 -11.17 0.15
CA GLU A 55 -7.35 -10.37 -0.18
C GLU A 55 -6.05 -11.19 -0.27
N CYS A 56 -6.05 -12.45 0.17
CA CYS A 56 -4.85 -13.30 0.16
C CYS A 56 -4.22 -13.41 -1.24
N ASP A 57 -5.02 -13.56 -2.29
CA ASP A 57 -4.51 -13.64 -3.66
C ASP A 57 -3.87 -12.34 -4.13
N ALA A 58 -4.47 -11.20 -3.79
CA ALA A 58 -3.90 -9.89 -4.08
C ALA A 58 -2.56 -9.69 -3.34
N HIS A 59 -2.48 -10.14 -2.09
CA HIS A 59 -1.25 -10.08 -1.31
C HIS A 59 -0.16 -11.04 -1.84
N ARG A 60 -0.53 -12.22 -2.36
CA ARG A 60 0.43 -13.12 -3.05
C ARG A 60 1.02 -12.44 -4.28
N ALA A 61 0.16 -11.89 -5.15
CA ALA A 61 0.59 -11.20 -6.36
C ALA A 61 1.49 -9.99 -6.03
N ALA A 62 1.15 -9.23 -5.00
CA ALA A 62 1.94 -8.08 -4.56
C ALA A 62 3.31 -8.48 -4.00
N ALA A 63 3.39 -9.57 -3.22
CA ALA A 63 4.67 -10.07 -2.73
C ALA A 63 5.60 -10.50 -3.88
N VAL A 64 5.06 -11.13 -4.93
CA VAL A 64 5.81 -11.46 -6.15
C VAL A 64 6.31 -10.20 -6.85
N ALA A 65 5.44 -9.20 -7.06
CA ALA A 65 5.84 -7.94 -7.68
C ALA A 65 6.94 -7.21 -6.90
N GLY A 66 6.88 -7.25 -5.55
CA GLY A 66 7.94 -6.73 -4.68
C GLY A 66 9.25 -7.49 -4.82
N ALA A 67 9.22 -8.82 -4.87
CA ALA A 67 10.42 -9.63 -5.09
C ALA A 67 11.06 -9.37 -6.47
N GLU A 68 10.26 -9.23 -7.53
CA GLU A 68 10.75 -8.84 -8.85
C GLU A 68 11.40 -7.46 -8.85
N PHE A 69 10.77 -6.50 -8.16
CA PHE A 69 11.35 -5.17 -7.99
C PHE A 69 12.70 -5.25 -7.30
N ALA A 70 12.82 -6.03 -6.22
CA ALA A 70 14.07 -6.18 -5.48
C ALA A 70 15.20 -6.71 -6.37
N LEU A 71 14.95 -7.77 -7.15
CA LEU A 71 15.95 -8.35 -8.06
C LEU A 71 16.37 -7.38 -9.17
N ARG A 72 15.45 -6.54 -9.68
CA ARG A 72 15.78 -5.51 -10.69
C ARG A 72 16.59 -4.34 -10.13
N HIS A 73 16.54 -4.10 -8.82
CA HIS A 73 17.11 -2.91 -8.18
C HIS A 73 18.14 -3.27 -7.11
N VAL A 74 19.09 -4.14 -7.42
CA VAL A 74 20.28 -4.39 -6.60
C VAL A 74 21.35 -3.33 -6.90
N ALA A 75 22.08 -2.87 -5.88
CA ALA A 75 23.11 -1.84 -6.01
C ALA A 75 24.39 -2.33 -6.71
N ASP A 76 24.72 -3.60 -6.54
CA ASP A 76 25.89 -4.22 -7.17
C ASP A 76 25.56 -4.65 -8.61
N ARG A 77 26.33 -4.14 -9.58
CA ARG A 77 26.03 -4.20 -11.02
C ARG A 77 26.73 -5.34 -11.77
N ASP A 78 27.48 -6.20 -11.06
CA ASP A 78 28.17 -7.36 -11.66
C ASP A 78 27.21 -8.48 -12.11
N GLY A 79 25.91 -8.19 -12.20
CA GLY A 79 24.84 -9.04 -12.70
C GLY A 79 23.76 -9.19 -11.64
N ILE A 80 22.49 -9.21 -12.06
CA ILE A 80 21.40 -9.62 -11.17
C ILE A 80 21.78 -11.02 -10.66
N PRO A 81 21.92 -11.25 -9.34
CA PRO A 81 22.24 -12.58 -8.87
C PRO A 81 21.13 -13.53 -9.32
N GLU A 82 21.48 -14.56 -10.09
CA GLU A 82 20.54 -15.67 -10.33
C GLU A 82 20.15 -16.21 -8.96
N ALA A 83 18.91 -15.94 -8.57
CA ALA A 83 18.44 -16.25 -7.24
C ALA A 83 17.06 -16.89 -7.32
N ARG A 84 16.91 -17.94 -6.51
CA ARG A 84 15.61 -18.49 -6.17
C ARG A 84 15.11 -17.79 -4.92
N VAL A 85 13.93 -17.18 -5.01
CA VAL A 85 13.27 -16.49 -3.91
C VAL A 85 11.96 -17.21 -3.57
N VAL A 86 11.75 -17.47 -2.29
CA VAL A 86 10.50 -17.99 -1.74
C VAL A 86 9.96 -16.99 -0.73
N ILE A 87 8.73 -16.53 -0.93
CA ILE A 87 8.01 -15.77 0.10
C ILE A 87 7.37 -16.78 1.07
N ASP A 88 7.99 -16.92 2.24
CA ASP A 88 7.64 -17.94 3.23
C ASP A 88 6.39 -17.59 4.04
N ARG A 89 6.21 -16.31 4.36
CA ARG A 89 5.12 -15.82 5.23
C ARG A 89 4.70 -14.41 4.82
N ILE A 90 3.39 -14.17 4.81
CA ILE A 90 2.79 -12.85 4.59
C ILE A 90 1.79 -12.61 5.72
N HIS A 91 2.17 -11.81 6.70
CA HIS A 91 1.31 -11.43 7.83
C HIS A 91 0.76 -10.01 7.61
N THR A 92 -0.57 -9.89 7.69
CA THR A 92 -1.31 -8.68 7.28
C THR A 92 -2.39 -8.37 8.31
N ALA A 93 -2.86 -7.13 8.31
CA ALA A 93 -3.98 -6.66 9.11
C ALA A 93 -4.99 -6.01 8.14
N PRO A 94 -6.23 -6.54 7.96
CA PRO A 94 -7.14 -6.08 6.91
C PRO A 94 -7.49 -4.59 6.97
N ALA A 95 -7.44 -3.99 8.17
CA ALA A 95 -7.67 -2.56 8.36
C ALA A 95 -6.49 -1.69 7.91
N ASP A 96 -5.26 -2.22 7.98
CA ASP A 96 -4.01 -1.45 7.91
C ASP A 96 -3.07 -1.92 6.79
N THR A 97 -3.46 -2.95 6.02
CA THR A 97 -2.66 -3.52 4.94
C THR A 97 -3.36 -3.33 3.60
N VAL A 98 -2.62 -2.83 2.62
CA VAL A 98 -2.97 -2.91 1.20
C VAL A 98 -1.89 -3.70 0.44
N PRO A 99 -2.15 -4.15 -0.79
CA PRO A 99 -1.16 -4.85 -1.61
C PRO A 99 0.22 -4.16 -1.68
N ASP A 100 0.26 -2.83 -1.82
CA ASP A 100 1.50 -2.06 -1.84
C ASP A 100 2.35 -2.20 -0.58
N ASP A 101 1.73 -2.40 0.60
CA ASP A 101 2.47 -2.64 1.85
C ASP A 101 3.18 -3.99 1.82
N VAL A 102 2.51 -5.00 1.28
CA VAL A 102 3.07 -6.33 1.10
C VAL A 102 4.19 -6.30 0.07
N ALA A 103 4.00 -5.60 -1.06
CA ALA A 103 5.05 -5.42 -2.05
C ALA A 103 6.27 -4.71 -1.46
N TYR A 104 6.05 -3.61 -0.73
CA TYR A 104 7.11 -2.86 -0.04
C TYR A 104 7.86 -3.76 0.94
N ALA A 105 7.15 -4.47 1.82
CA ALA A 105 7.79 -5.37 2.78
C ALA A 105 8.54 -6.51 2.10
N ALA A 106 8.01 -7.07 1.00
CA ALA A 106 8.69 -8.09 0.22
C ALA A 106 10.01 -7.58 -0.39
N VAL A 107 10.06 -6.33 -0.88
CA VAL A 107 11.31 -5.75 -1.43
C VAL A 107 12.45 -5.83 -0.40
N PHE A 108 12.21 -5.32 0.81
CA PHE A 108 13.23 -5.29 1.84
C PHE A 108 13.53 -6.67 2.42
N ALA A 109 12.52 -7.54 2.57
CA ALA A 109 12.75 -8.91 3.00
C ALA A 109 13.66 -9.67 2.02
N VAL A 110 13.48 -9.46 0.71
CA VAL A 110 14.31 -10.09 -0.33
C VAL A 110 15.73 -9.53 -0.35
N TRP A 111 15.91 -8.21 -0.30
CA TRP A 111 17.27 -7.64 -0.22
C TRP A 111 18.03 -8.12 1.02
N GLN A 112 17.36 -8.18 2.18
CA GLN A 112 17.96 -8.69 3.41
C GLN A 112 18.28 -10.18 3.33
N ALA A 113 17.39 -11.00 2.74
CA ALA A 113 17.63 -12.43 2.57
C ALA A 113 18.81 -12.71 1.63
N LEU A 114 18.98 -11.88 0.59
CA LEU A 114 20.10 -11.94 -0.35
C LEU A 114 21.40 -11.35 0.23
N GLY A 115 21.31 -10.56 1.31
CA GLY A 115 22.46 -9.83 1.86
C GLY A 115 22.96 -8.73 0.94
N VAL A 116 22.06 -8.07 0.20
CA VAL A 116 22.39 -7.01 -0.77
C VAL A 116 21.73 -5.69 -0.41
N GLU A 117 22.27 -4.61 -0.96
CA GLU A 117 21.66 -3.28 -0.88
C GLU A 117 20.81 -2.97 -2.13
N GLY A 118 19.76 -2.17 -1.93
CA GLY A 118 18.90 -1.71 -3.01
C GLY A 118 19.45 -0.46 -3.70
N SER A 119 19.45 -0.42 -5.03
CA SER A 119 19.82 0.78 -5.81
C SER A 119 18.72 1.83 -5.88
N GLN A 120 17.47 1.44 -5.65
CA GLN A 120 16.32 2.35 -5.70
C GLN A 120 15.28 1.94 -4.66
N LEU A 121 14.94 2.86 -3.75
CA LEU A 121 13.91 2.61 -2.73
C LEU A 121 12.52 2.48 -3.38
N PRO A 122 11.70 1.49 -2.97
CA PRO A 122 10.31 1.43 -3.40
C PRO A 122 9.50 2.58 -2.77
N ALA A 123 8.56 3.16 -3.53
CA ALA A 123 7.66 4.18 -3.01
C ALA A 123 6.57 3.54 -2.14
N LEU A 124 6.19 4.23 -1.05
CA LEU A 124 5.06 3.84 -0.20
C LEU A 124 3.99 4.93 -0.33
N THR A 125 3.06 4.77 -1.27
CA THR A 125 2.22 5.89 -1.76
C THR A 125 0.87 6.04 -1.04
N GLY A 126 0.53 5.17 -0.08
CA GLY A 126 -0.62 5.33 0.83
C GLY A 126 -2.02 5.10 0.22
N LYS A 127 -2.13 4.70 -1.05
CA LYS A 127 -3.42 4.50 -1.75
C LYS A 127 -3.89 3.04 -1.70
N ARG A 128 -5.20 2.82 -1.51
CA ARG A 128 -5.85 1.52 -1.80
C ARG A 128 -6.12 1.46 -3.29
N THR A 129 -5.58 0.47 -4.00
CA THR A 129 -6.14 0.07 -5.30
C THR A 129 -7.49 -0.62 -5.03
N LYS A 130 -8.55 -0.21 -5.73
CA LYS A 130 -9.83 -0.94 -5.70
C LYS A 130 -9.62 -2.33 -6.34
N PRO A 131 -10.31 -3.40 -5.90
CA PRO A 131 -10.26 -4.69 -6.60
C PRO A 131 -10.73 -4.50 -8.05
N GLY A 132 -9.91 -4.90 -9.02
CA GLY A 132 -10.25 -4.84 -10.44
C GLY A 132 -9.68 -3.65 -11.24
N ALA A 133 -8.94 -2.73 -10.63
CA ALA A 133 -8.23 -1.68 -11.37
C ALA A 133 -6.72 -1.94 -11.34
N SER A 134 -6.20 -2.54 -12.42
CA SER A 134 -4.79 -2.34 -12.77
C SER A 134 -4.69 -0.99 -13.49
N PRO A 135 -4.08 0.00 -12.84
CA PRO A 135 -3.05 0.76 -13.51
C PRO A 135 -1.78 0.75 -12.65
N ASP A 136 -0.65 0.65 -13.35
CA ASP A 136 0.70 0.77 -12.84
C ASP A 136 0.81 1.67 -11.56
N PRO A 137 1.24 1.11 -10.41
CA PRO A 137 1.36 1.82 -9.13
C PRO A 137 2.45 2.91 -9.11
N PHE A 138 3.19 3.11 -10.22
CA PHE A 138 4.34 4.02 -10.30
C PHE A 138 4.00 5.45 -10.80
N ARG A 139 2.72 5.87 -10.90
CA ARG A 139 2.37 7.26 -11.27
C ARG A 139 2.20 8.20 -10.05
N PRO A 140 2.94 9.33 -9.97
CA PRO A 140 2.72 10.32 -8.93
C PRO A 140 1.38 11.04 -9.08
N PHE A 141 0.65 11.19 -7.98
CA PHE A 141 -0.56 12.00 -7.90
C PHE A 141 -0.26 13.32 -7.18
N ALA A 142 -0.51 14.43 -7.87
CA ALA A 142 -0.50 15.76 -7.27
C ALA A 142 -1.94 16.24 -7.06
N PHE A 143 -2.29 16.63 -5.82
CA PHE A 143 -3.55 17.32 -5.54
C PHE A 143 -3.44 18.76 -6.03
N SER A 144 -4.26 19.12 -7.02
CA SER A 144 -4.15 20.44 -7.67
C SER A 144 -4.46 21.55 -6.66
N PRO A 145 -3.58 22.57 -6.51
CA PRO A 145 -3.89 23.74 -5.70
C PRO A 145 -5.19 24.45 -6.14
N ALA A 146 -5.56 24.34 -7.42
CA ALA A 146 -6.79 24.92 -7.95
C ALA A 146 -8.07 24.36 -7.31
N TRP A 147 -8.03 23.14 -6.76
CA TRP A 147 -9.20 22.53 -6.11
C TRP A 147 -9.45 23.06 -4.70
N ARG A 148 -8.50 23.80 -4.10
CA ARG A 148 -8.64 24.43 -2.78
C ARG A 148 -9.38 25.77 -2.88
N SER A 149 -10.59 25.75 -3.40
CA SER A 149 -11.43 26.94 -3.45
C SER A 149 -11.82 27.40 -2.03
N PRO A 150 -12.22 28.67 -1.83
CA PRO A 150 -12.68 29.15 -0.52
C PRO A 150 -13.79 28.29 0.09
N THR A 151 -14.73 27.82 -0.73
CA THR A 151 -15.83 26.93 -0.30
C THR A 151 -15.32 25.56 0.16
N VAL A 152 -14.41 24.96 -0.62
CA VAL A 152 -13.80 23.66 -0.29
C VAL A 152 -13.02 23.74 1.03
N LEU A 153 -12.24 24.81 1.21
CA LEU A 153 -11.49 25.06 2.44
C LEU A 153 -12.43 25.30 3.64
N ALA A 154 -13.49 26.08 3.47
CA ALA A 154 -14.44 26.37 4.54
C ALA A 154 -15.15 25.10 5.03
N LEU A 155 -15.65 24.27 4.11
CA LEU A 155 -16.29 22.99 4.43
C LEU A 155 -15.32 22.06 5.17
N ALA A 156 -14.10 21.90 4.64
CA ALA A 156 -13.08 21.06 5.25
C ALA A 156 -12.71 21.51 6.67
N SER A 157 -12.49 22.82 6.88
CA SER A 157 -12.18 23.39 8.20
C SER A 157 -13.34 23.18 9.18
N GLN A 158 -14.58 23.44 8.77
CA GLN A 158 -15.75 23.26 9.61
C GLN A 158 -15.91 21.80 10.07
N MET A 159 -15.71 20.83 9.17
CA MET A 159 -15.75 19.41 9.54
C MET A 159 -14.65 19.04 10.53
N TYR A 160 -13.46 19.62 10.38
CA TYR A 160 -12.32 19.38 11.28
C TYR A 160 -12.54 19.96 12.68
N GLU A 161 -13.10 21.16 12.76
CA GLU A 161 -13.39 21.87 14.01
C GLU A 161 -14.54 21.22 14.78
N SER A 162 -15.63 20.88 14.08
CA SER A 162 -16.82 20.27 14.68
C SER A 162 -16.69 18.77 14.93
N ARG A 163 -15.72 18.11 14.29
CA ARG A 163 -15.59 16.64 14.22
C ARG A 163 -16.81 15.94 13.62
N ASP A 164 -17.65 16.68 12.90
CA ASP A 164 -18.77 16.16 12.12
C ASP A 164 -18.39 16.14 10.64
N PHE A 165 -18.35 14.96 10.04
CA PHE A 165 -17.98 14.74 8.64
C PHE A 165 -19.19 14.39 7.77
N GLY A 166 -20.42 14.64 8.26
CA GLY A 166 -21.64 14.41 7.49
C GLY A 166 -21.73 15.21 6.19
N ALA A 167 -20.99 16.31 6.09
CA ALA A 167 -20.94 17.17 4.90
C ALA A 167 -20.00 16.66 3.79
N MET A 168 -19.42 15.45 3.90
CA MET A 168 -18.52 14.90 2.89
C MET A 168 -19.10 14.81 1.48
N PRO A 169 -20.38 14.43 1.26
CA PRO A 169 -20.97 14.49 -0.07
C PRO A 169 -21.01 15.92 -0.65
N ILE A 170 -21.24 16.92 0.20
CA ILE A 170 -21.25 18.35 -0.18
C ILE A 170 -19.83 18.83 -0.53
N LEU A 171 -18.81 18.34 0.19
CA LEU A 171 -17.40 18.57 -0.17
C LEU A 171 -17.08 18.00 -1.55
N ALA A 172 -17.65 16.85 -1.93
CA ALA A 172 -17.47 16.26 -3.25
C ALA A 172 -17.94 17.22 -4.35
N ASP A 173 -19.13 17.78 -4.18
CA ASP A 173 -19.72 18.69 -5.16
C ASP A 173 -18.92 20.00 -5.24
N ALA A 174 -18.51 20.55 -4.09
CA ALA A 174 -17.65 21.74 -4.06
C ALA A 174 -16.28 21.51 -4.73
N LEU A 175 -15.69 20.32 -4.58
CA LEU A 175 -14.46 19.92 -5.27
C LEU A 175 -14.67 19.80 -6.78
N GLN A 176 -15.80 19.21 -7.19
CA GLN A 176 -16.16 19.09 -8.60
C GLN A 176 -16.35 20.47 -9.25
N ASP A 177 -17.02 21.39 -8.57
CA ASP A 177 -17.20 22.79 -8.99
C ASP A 177 -15.87 23.54 -9.10
N ALA A 178 -14.89 23.21 -8.23
CA ALA A 178 -13.53 23.72 -8.31
C ALA A 178 -12.68 23.08 -9.43
N GLY A 179 -13.28 22.23 -10.27
CA GLY A 179 -12.62 21.56 -11.40
C GLY A 179 -11.91 20.27 -11.02
N CYS A 180 -12.26 19.63 -9.91
CA CYS A 180 -11.77 18.28 -9.61
C CYS A 180 -12.43 17.26 -10.54
N ASP A 181 -11.63 16.69 -11.43
CA ASP A 181 -12.04 15.65 -12.40
C ASP A 181 -11.67 14.23 -11.93
N ARG A 182 -11.09 14.11 -10.73
CA ARG A 182 -10.59 12.83 -10.22
C ARG A 182 -11.70 12.03 -9.58
N ALA A 183 -12.22 11.08 -10.35
CA ALA A 183 -13.27 10.16 -9.93
C ALA A 183 -13.04 9.59 -8.53
N TYR A 184 -11.83 9.16 -8.18
CA TYR A 184 -11.56 8.56 -6.87
C TYR A 184 -11.57 9.54 -5.68
N VAL A 185 -11.35 10.84 -5.90
CA VAL A 185 -11.52 11.90 -4.86
C VAL A 185 -13.01 12.09 -4.62
N LEU A 186 -13.76 12.28 -5.71
CA LEU A 186 -15.21 12.51 -5.67
C LEU A 186 -15.96 11.28 -5.12
N ASP A 187 -15.61 10.08 -5.58
CA ASP A 187 -16.17 8.80 -5.14
C ASP A 187 -15.95 8.58 -3.64
N HIS A 188 -14.79 8.95 -3.11
CA HIS A 188 -14.51 8.80 -1.68
C HIS A 188 -15.43 9.69 -0.85
N CYS A 189 -15.55 10.97 -1.22
CA CYS A 189 -16.43 11.92 -0.55
C CYS A 189 -17.91 11.51 -0.59
N ARG A 190 -18.33 10.84 -1.67
CA ARG A 190 -19.70 10.32 -1.84
C ARG A 190 -19.92 8.95 -1.21
N SER A 191 -18.86 8.24 -0.84
CA SER A 191 -18.97 6.92 -0.24
C SER A 191 -19.57 7.00 1.17
N PRO A 192 -20.43 6.03 1.56
CA PRO A 192 -21.03 5.98 2.89
C PRO A 192 -20.04 5.55 3.99
N GLY A 193 -18.76 5.36 3.65
CA GLY A 193 -17.73 4.89 4.58
C GLY A 193 -17.54 5.83 5.77
N PRO A 194 -16.91 5.36 6.85
CA PRO A 194 -16.72 6.21 8.02
C PRO A 194 -15.80 7.38 7.67
N HIS A 195 -16.32 8.60 7.75
CA HIS A 195 -15.54 9.83 7.68
C HIS A 195 -15.30 10.35 9.09
N VAL A 196 -14.03 10.51 9.45
CA VAL A 196 -13.56 10.94 10.77
C VAL A 196 -12.35 11.85 10.61
N GLY A 197 -11.85 12.41 11.73
CA GLY A 197 -10.57 13.14 11.71
C GLY A 197 -9.46 12.23 11.20
N GLY A 198 -8.72 12.68 10.19
CA GLY A 198 -7.83 11.82 9.39
C GLY A 198 -8.43 11.38 8.03
N CYS A 199 -9.58 11.92 7.63
CA CYS A 199 -10.10 11.75 6.28
C CYS A 199 -9.16 12.40 5.27
N TRP A 200 -8.51 11.56 4.44
CA TRP A 200 -7.44 11.99 3.53
C TRP A 200 -7.85 13.09 2.54
N VAL A 201 -9.10 13.15 2.06
CA VAL A 201 -9.53 14.25 1.18
C VAL A 201 -9.57 15.57 1.94
N VAL A 202 -10.05 15.55 3.18
CA VAL A 202 -10.11 16.74 4.04
C VAL A 202 -8.69 17.19 4.41
N ASP A 203 -7.80 16.26 4.75
CA ASP A 203 -6.41 16.57 5.07
C ASP A 203 -5.63 17.15 3.88
N LEU A 204 -5.87 16.61 2.66
CA LEU A 204 -5.33 17.16 1.42
C LEU A 204 -5.84 18.57 1.13
N VAL A 205 -7.14 18.80 1.33
CA VAL A 205 -7.74 20.13 1.19
C VAL A 205 -7.08 21.12 2.15
N LEU A 206 -6.86 20.70 3.41
CA LEU A 206 -6.28 21.54 4.47
C LEU A 206 -4.75 21.62 4.45
N GLY A 207 -4.07 20.85 3.59
CA GLY A 207 -2.60 20.83 3.50
C GLY A 207 -1.92 20.27 4.74
N LYS A 208 -2.50 19.25 5.36
CA LYS A 208 -2.02 18.62 6.60
C LYS A 208 -1.11 17.39 6.38
N GLU A 209 -0.56 17.22 5.17
CA GLU A 209 0.35 16.13 4.78
C GLU A 209 1.82 16.41 5.09
#